data_AF-A0A7C8JS82-F1
#
_entry.id   AF-A0A7C8JS82-F1
#
_cell.length_a   1.000
_cell.length_b   1.000
_cell.length_c   1.000
_cell.angle_alpha   90.00
_cell.angle_beta   90.00
_cell.angle_gamma   90.00
#
_symmetry.space_group_name_H-M   'P 1'
#
loop_
_entity.id
_entity.type
_entity.pdbx_description
1 polymer ?
#
loop_
_entity_poly.entity_id
_entity_poly.type
_entity_poly.pdbx_seq_one_letter_code
_entity_poly.pdbx_strand_id
1 'polypeptide(L)'
;MLEIEDYTIGWICALPLELTAAIAVLDERHETPQSRQENHDDNTYVCGCICKHNIVITCLPSGVYGVTSASNVVTKMRASFPSVKIGLMVGVGGGAPMLPQTDIRLGDVVVSEPVAGFGGGVYNTTSEKQFSPASSSSTEF
;
A
#
# COMPACT_ATOMS: atom_id res chain seq x y z
N MET A 1 6.22 17.58 -20.03
CA MET A 1 6.86 16.84 -18.93
C MET A 1 5.88 16.89 -17.77
N LEU A 2 5.66 15.78 -17.07
CA LEU A 2 4.74 15.75 -15.93
C LEU A 2 5.45 16.27 -14.69
N GLU A 3 4.72 17.00 -13.84
CA GLU A 3 5.21 17.56 -12.58
C GLU A 3 4.72 16.72 -11.38
N ILE A 4 5.27 16.96 -10.19
CA ILE A 4 4.87 16.23 -8.97
C ILE A 4 3.38 16.43 -8.64
N GLU A 5 2.80 17.56 -9.03
CA GLU A 5 1.39 17.88 -8.83
C GLU A 5 0.44 17.10 -9.75
N ASP A 6 0.95 16.42 -10.79
CA ASP A 6 0.14 15.63 -11.72
C ASP A 6 -0.20 14.22 -11.19
N TYR A 7 0.46 13.78 -10.12
CA TYR A 7 0.27 12.45 -9.53
C TYR A 7 -0.75 12.51 -8.40
N THR A 8 -1.77 11.66 -8.49
CA THR A 8 -2.93 11.71 -7.58
C THR A 8 -3.15 10.45 -6.76
N ILE A 9 -2.51 9.35 -7.17
CA ILE A 9 -2.61 8.03 -6.55
C ILE A 9 -1.21 7.57 -6.13
N GLY A 10 -1.07 7.22 -4.85
CA GLY A 10 0.10 6.54 -4.31
C GLY A 10 -0.14 5.04 -4.23
N TRP A 11 0.79 4.23 -4.73
CA TRP A 11 0.81 2.77 -4.59
C TRP A 11 2.03 2.39 -3.73
N ILE A 12 1.78 1.80 -2.58
CA ILE A 12 2.82 1.37 -1.63
C ILE A 12 2.90 -0.15 -1.65
N CYS A 13 4.10 -0.66 -1.93
CA CYS A 13 4.42 -2.09 -1.88
C CYS A 13 5.16 -2.41 -0.58
N ALA A 14 4.93 -3.60 0.01
CA ALA A 14 5.71 -4.08 1.15
C ALA A 14 7.03 -4.72 0.70
N LEU A 15 7.05 -5.37 -0.47
CA LEU A 15 8.15 -6.19 -0.95
C LEU A 15 8.69 -5.72 -2.30
N PRO A 16 10.00 -5.88 -2.58
CA PRO A 16 10.57 -5.61 -3.89
C PRO A 16 9.93 -6.42 -5.04
N LEU A 17 9.46 -7.64 -4.76
CA LEU A 17 8.73 -8.45 -5.73
C LEU A 17 7.39 -7.82 -6.10
N GLU A 18 6.68 -7.27 -5.13
CA GLU A 18 5.42 -6.55 -5.35
C GLU A 18 5.66 -5.26 -6.12
N LEU A 19 6.74 -4.52 -5.81
CA LEU A 19 7.14 -3.34 -6.58
C LEU A 19 7.41 -3.71 -8.04
N THR A 20 8.11 -4.82 -8.28
CA THR A 20 8.40 -5.31 -9.64
C THR A 20 7.12 -5.62 -10.39
N ALA A 21 6.14 -6.26 -9.73
CA ALA A 21 4.84 -6.54 -10.31
C ALA A 21 4.04 -5.26 -10.58
N ALA A 22 3.98 -4.32 -9.62
CA ALA A 22 3.26 -3.06 -9.75
C ALA A 22 3.81 -2.22 -10.92
N ILE A 23 5.13 -2.19 -11.07
CA ILE A 23 5.80 -1.57 -12.21
C ILE A 23 5.38 -2.20 -13.54
N ALA A 24 5.27 -3.52 -13.60
CA ALA A 24 4.90 -4.25 -14.82
C ALA A 24 3.43 -4.03 -15.24
N VAL A 25 2.58 -3.56 -14.31
CA VAL A 25 1.16 -3.26 -14.56
C VAL A 25 0.96 -1.85 -15.15
N LEU A 26 1.96 -0.97 -15.07
CA LEU A 26 1.89 0.38 -15.66
C LEU A 26 1.73 0.30 -17.19
N ASP A 27 0.84 1.12 -17.74
CA ASP A 27 0.71 1.28 -19.19
C ASP A 27 1.92 2.03 -19.76
N GLU A 28 2.38 3.05 -19.03
CA GLU A 28 3.56 3.84 -19.35
C GLU A 28 4.35 4.17 -18.07
N ARG A 29 5.69 4.16 -18.19
CA ARG A 29 6.59 4.65 -17.13
C ARG A 29 7.05 6.05 -17.51
N HIS A 30 6.91 6.97 -16.57
CA HIS A 30 7.35 8.34 -16.73
C HIS A 30 8.75 8.51 -16.15
N GLU A 31 9.47 9.52 -16.62
CA GLU A 31 10.63 10.03 -15.89
C GLU A 31 10.15 10.56 -14.52
N THR A 32 10.81 10.15 -13.45
CA THR A 32 10.47 10.64 -12.10
C THR A 32 10.77 12.14 -12.05
N PRO A 33 9.75 13.01 -11.84
CA PRO A 33 9.99 14.43 -11.73
C PRO A 33 10.93 14.72 -10.57
N GLN A 34 11.76 15.75 -10.69
CA GLN A 34 12.58 16.18 -9.56
C GLN A 34 11.65 16.64 -8.45
N SER A 35 11.54 15.84 -7.37
CA SER A 35 10.85 16.31 -6.18
C SER A 35 11.57 17.55 -5.67
N ARG A 36 10.83 18.54 -5.17
CA ARG A 36 11.44 19.71 -4.52
C ARG A 36 12.41 19.18 -3.46
N GLN A 37 13.71 19.34 -3.70
CA GLN A 37 14.82 18.68 -2.99
C GLN A 37 14.91 19.02 -1.48
N GLU A 38 13.95 19.77 -0.94
CA GLU A 38 13.90 20.20 0.46
C GLU A 38 13.20 19.18 1.38
N ASN A 39 12.49 18.20 0.82
CA ASN A 39 11.86 17.16 1.61
C ASN A 39 12.93 16.14 2.01
N HIS A 40 13.12 15.88 3.30
CA HIS A 40 13.97 14.83 3.86
C HIS A 40 13.38 13.43 3.57
N ASP A 41 13.08 13.18 2.31
CA ASP A 41 12.45 12.00 1.77
C ASP A 41 13.52 11.10 1.15
N ASP A 42 13.73 9.96 1.78
CA ASP A 42 14.66 8.91 1.39
C ASP A 42 13.96 7.77 0.62
N ASN A 43 12.66 7.91 0.34
CA ASN A 43 11.93 6.93 -0.44
C ASN A 43 12.36 7.00 -1.91
N THR A 44 12.39 5.83 -2.55
CA THR A 44 12.54 5.73 -4.00
C THR A 44 11.16 5.65 -4.65
N TYR A 45 10.94 6.43 -5.70
CA TYR A 45 9.68 6.48 -6.42
C TYR A 45 9.82 6.04 -7.88
N VAL A 46 8.82 5.30 -8.35
CA VAL A 46 8.59 5.05 -9.77
C VAL A 46 7.28 5.72 -10.16
N CYS A 47 7.34 6.52 -11.22
CA CYS A 47 6.19 7.24 -11.74
C CYS A 47 5.69 6.61 -13.03
N GLY A 48 4.37 6.61 -13.24
CA GLY A 48 3.77 6.11 -14.47
C GLY A 48 2.28 6.37 -14.52
N CYS A 49 1.58 5.69 -15.43
CA CYS A 49 0.14 5.74 -15.52
C CYS A 49 -0.50 4.36 -15.65
N ILE A 50 -1.76 4.28 -15.20
CA ILE A 50 -2.71 3.22 -15.57
C ILE A 50 -3.97 3.93 -16.07
N CYS A 51 -4.37 3.63 -17.30
CA CYS A 51 -5.37 4.35 -18.04
C CYS A 51 -5.09 5.87 -18.03
N LYS A 52 -5.97 6.66 -17.43
CA LYS A 52 -5.86 8.13 -17.32
C LYS A 52 -5.33 8.60 -15.97
N HIS A 53 -4.88 7.67 -15.12
CA HIS A 53 -4.48 7.97 -13.75
C HIS A 53 -2.96 7.94 -13.63
N ASN A 54 -2.37 9.07 -13.21
CA ASN A 54 -0.96 9.14 -12.89
C ASN A 54 -0.72 8.60 -11.47
N ILE A 55 0.17 7.62 -11.38
CA ILE A 55 0.44 6.85 -10.17
C ILE A 55 1.91 7.03 -9.79
N VAL A 56 2.15 7.26 -8.49
CA VAL A 56 3.47 7.18 -7.88
C VAL A 56 3.56 5.89 -7.06
N ILE A 57 4.52 5.04 -7.39
CA ILE A 57 4.76 3.75 -6.73
C ILE A 57 6.01 3.88 -5.86
N THR A 58 5.95 3.35 -4.64
CA THR A 58 7.12 3.18 -3.77
C THR A 58 7.07 1.83 -3.06
N CYS A 59 8.17 1.44 -2.42
CA CYS A 59 8.29 0.22 -1.65
C CYS A 59 8.81 0.55 -0.24
N LEU A 60 8.35 -0.19 0.76
CA LEU A 60 8.91 -0.09 2.10
C LEU A 60 10.42 -0.42 2.08
N PRO A 61 11.21 0.14 3.01
CA PRO A 61 12.62 -0.23 3.16
C PRO A 61 12.79 -1.74 3.32
N SER A 62 13.79 -2.31 2.64
CA SER A 62 14.03 -3.75 2.62
C SER A 62 14.16 -4.31 4.04
N GLY A 63 13.40 -5.38 4.33
CA GLY A 63 13.40 -6.04 5.63
C GLY A 63 12.65 -5.30 6.74
N VAL A 64 12.02 -4.15 6.46
CA VAL A 64 11.23 -3.39 7.42
C VAL A 64 9.75 -3.50 7.08
N TYR A 65 9.00 -4.20 7.92
CA TYR A 65 7.55 -4.35 7.80
C TYR A 65 6.83 -3.60 8.92
N GLY A 66 5.53 -3.39 8.72
CA GLY A 66 4.62 -2.92 9.76
C GLY A 66 4.13 -1.49 9.57
N VAL A 67 3.11 -1.17 10.37
CA VAL A 67 2.31 0.07 10.26
C VAL A 67 3.17 1.32 10.38
N THR A 68 4.17 1.34 11.25
CA THR A 68 5.06 2.51 11.44
C THR A 68 5.88 2.82 10.19
N SER A 69 6.46 1.79 9.57
CA SER A 69 7.25 1.96 8.34
C SER A 69 6.38 2.46 7.20
N ALA A 70 5.20 1.85 7.02
CA ALA A 70 4.22 2.29 6.03
C ALA A 70 3.74 3.73 6.28
N SER A 71 3.47 4.10 7.53
CA SER A 71 3.07 5.46 7.89
C SER A 71 4.14 6.50 7.55
N ASN A 72 5.42 6.19 7.84
CA ASN A 72 6.54 7.06 7.50
C ASN A 72 6.68 7.24 6.00
N VAL A 73 6.61 6.14 5.23
CA VAL A 73 6.67 6.17 3.77
C VAL A 73 5.53 7.01 3.18
N VAL A 74 4.29 6.79 3.64
CA VAL A 74 3.12 7.55 3.17
C VAL A 74 3.23 9.03 3.54
N THR A 75 3.70 9.35 4.75
CA THR A 75 3.87 10.74 5.19
C THR A 75 4.85 11.48 4.29
N LYS A 76 5.99 10.85 3.98
CA LYS A 76 7.01 11.42 3.09
C LYS A 76 6.50 11.51 1.65
N MET A 77 5.82 10.49 1.14
CA MET A 77 5.18 10.51 -0.19
C MET A 77 4.21 11.67 -0.34
N ARG A 78 3.36 11.93 0.66
CA ARG A 78 2.42 13.06 0.60
C ARG A 78 3.11 14.42 0.65
N ALA A 79 4.26 14.51 1.30
CA ALA A 79 5.07 15.73 1.27
C ALA A 79 5.72 15.95 -0.11
N SER A 80 6.21 14.88 -0.74
CA SER A 80 6.88 14.92 -2.05
C SER A 80 5.90 15.03 -3.23
N PHE A 81 4.69 14.48 -3.09
CA PHE A 81 3.63 14.49 -4.09
C PHE A 81 2.34 15.03 -3.45
N PRO A 82 2.19 16.37 -3.35
CA PRO A 82 1.11 17.00 -2.59
C PRO A 82 -0.30 16.73 -3.17
N SER A 83 -0.38 16.39 -4.45
CA SER A 83 -1.63 16.04 -5.13
C SER A 83 -2.11 14.62 -4.86
N VAL A 84 -1.29 13.77 -4.21
CA VAL A 84 -1.69 12.42 -3.83
C VAL A 84 -2.74 12.48 -2.73
N LYS A 85 -3.96 12.08 -3.09
CA LYS A 85 -5.13 12.02 -2.19
C LYS A 85 -5.56 10.61 -1.85
N ILE A 86 -5.18 9.65 -2.69
CA ILE A 86 -5.50 8.23 -2.54
C ILE A 86 -4.19 7.47 -2.37
N GLY A 87 -4.04 6.74 -1.28
CA GLY A 87 -2.91 5.84 -1.03
C GLY A 87 -3.40 4.40 -0.92
N LEU A 88 -2.82 3.50 -1.69
CA LEU A 88 -3.14 2.07 -1.71
C LEU A 88 -1.92 1.29 -1.22
N MET A 89 -2.07 0.55 -0.13
CA MET A 89 -1.11 -0.48 0.25
C MET A 89 -1.50 -1.77 -0.48
N VAL A 90 -0.68 -2.24 -1.41
CA VAL A 90 -0.97 -3.42 -2.22
C VAL A 90 0.20 -4.38 -2.14
N GLY A 91 -0.10 -5.63 -1.79
CA GLY A 91 0.90 -6.67 -1.64
C GLY A 91 0.27 -8.05 -1.51
N VAL A 92 1.11 -9.06 -1.39
CA VAL A 92 0.68 -10.44 -1.16
C VAL A 92 0.43 -10.65 0.33
N GLY A 93 -0.65 -11.36 0.64
CA GLY A 93 -1.04 -11.69 2.02
C GLY A 93 -1.20 -13.20 2.20
N GLY A 94 -0.97 -13.67 3.44
CA GLY A 94 -1.37 -15.01 3.85
C GLY A 94 -2.82 -15.03 4.32
N GLY A 95 -3.56 -16.09 3.98
CA GLY A 95 -4.93 -16.33 4.44
C GLY A 95 -4.99 -17.45 5.49
N ALA A 96 -5.82 -17.27 6.52
CA ALA A 96 -6.14 -18.30 7.51
C ALA A 96 -7.63 -18.69 7.38
N PRO A 97 -7.98 -19.65 6.51
CA PRO A 97 -9.37 -20.04 6.30
C PRO A 97 -9.97 -20.67 7.57
N MET A 98 -11.22 -20.33 7.87
CA MET A 98 -12.00 -20.88 8.98
C MET A 98 -13.32 -21.41 8.42
N LEU A 99 -13.32 -22.61 7.87
CA LEU A 99 -14.51 -23.16 7.22
C LEU A 99 -15.56 -23.60 8.27
N PRO A 100 -16.87 -23.31 8.04
CA PRO A 100 -17.45 -22.64 6.85
C PRO A 100 -17.52 -21.11 6.91
N GLN A 101 -17.14 -20.49 8.04
CA GLN A 101 -17.32 -19.07 8.33
C GLN A 101 -16.54 -18.16 7.38
N THR A 102 -15.33 -18.55 7.01
CA THR A 102 -14.41 -17.80 6.15
C THR A 102 -13.74 -18.75 5.16
N ASP A 103 -14.18 -18.70 3.90
CA ASP A 103 -13.61 -19.46 2.78
C ASP A 103 -12.66 -18.53 2.02
N ILE A 104 -11.38 -18.53 2.40
CA ILE A 104 -10.30 -17.79 1.73
C ILE A 104 -9.49 -18.78 0.92
N ARG A 105 -9.28 -18.50 -0.36
CA ARG A 105 -8.58 -19.35 -1.31
C ARG A 105 -7.40 -18.63 -1.93
N LEU A 106 -6.42 -19.42 -2.39
CA LEU A 106 -5.30 -18.87 -3.16
C LEU A 106 -5.82 -18.22 -4.44
N GLY A 107 -5.38 -16.99 -4.69
CA GLY A 107 -5.83 -16.18 -5.82
C GLY A 107 -6.95 -15.21 -5.48
N ASP A 108 -7.54 -15.28 -4.29
CA ASP A 108 -8.51 -14.28 -3.84
C ASP A 108 -7.83 -12.92 -3.66
N VAL A 109 -8.53 -11.86 -4.09
CA VAL A 109 -8.15 -10.47 -3.82
C VAL A 109 -8.97 -9.98 -2.63
N VAL A 110 -8.28 -9.58 -1.57
CA VAL A 110 -8.90 -9.07 -0.34
C VAL A 110 -8.74 -7.55 -0.29
N VAL A 111 -9.85 -6.84 -0.13
CA VAL A 111 -9.89 -5.39 0.12
C VAL A 111 -10.35 -5.18 1.55
N SER A 112 -9.66 -4.33 2.30
CA SER A 112 -10.01 -3.97 3.68
C SER A 112 -10.67 -2.60 3.79
N GLU A 113 -11.76 -2.50 4.53
CA GLU A 113 -12.35 -1.22 4.96
C GLU A 113 -11.87 -0.88 6.39
N PRO A 114 -11.37 0.34 6.67
CA PRO A 114 -10.96 0.70 8.03
C PRO A 114 -12.16 0.75 8.99
N VAL A 115 -12.12 -0.04 10.07
CA VAL A 115 -13.09 0.00 11.17
C VAL A 115 -12.55 0.84 12.32
N ALA A 116 -13.33 1.82 12.80
CA ALA A 116 -12.94 2.69 13.90
C ALA A 116 -12.60 1.89 15.18
N GLY A 117 -11.44 2.19 15.79
CA GLY A 117 -10.99 1.57 17.04
C GLY A 117 -9.88 0.52 16.90
N PHE A 118 -9.56 0.09 15.67
CA PHE A 118 -8.41 -0.76 15.39
C PHE A 118 -7.38 0.07 14.60
N GLY A 119 -6.19 0.29 15.18
CA GLY A 119 -5.09 0.93 14.47
C GLY A 119 -4.80 0.18 13.18
N GLY A 120 -4.56 0.92 12.08
CA GLY A 120 -4.55 0.49 10.67
C GLY A 120 -3.72 -0.76 10.32
N GLY A 121 -4.15 -1.91 10.82
CA GLY A 121 -3.87 -3.24 10.34
C GLY A 121 -5.20 -3.82 9.85
N VAL A 122 -5.22 -4.19 8.58
CA VAL A 122 -6.23 -4.97 7.85
C VAL A 122 -7.39 -5.52 8.69
N TYR A 123 -8.62 -4.98 8.57
CA TYR A 123 -9.87 -5.70 8.90
C TYR A 123 -11.09 -5.13 8.14
N ASN A 124 -11.47 -5.77 7.02
CA ASN A 124 -12.86 -6.02 6.57
C ASN A 124 -12.81 -6.47 5.11
N THR A 125 -12.70 -7.78 4.88
CA THR A 125 -12.73 -8.40 3.55
C THR A 125 -14.07 -8.15 2.88
N THR A 126 -14.09 -7.38 1.78
CA THR A 126 -15.25 -7.38 0.88
C THR A 126 -15.25 -8.62 -0.02
N SER A 127 -15.62 -9.75 0.57
CA SER A 127 -16.40 -10.81 -0.07
C SER A 127 -17.32 -11.40 0.99
N GLU A 128 -18.36 -10.64 1.37
CA GLU A 128 -19.47 -11.07 2.25
C GLU A 128 -19.15 -11.92 3.50
N LYS A 129 -17.97 -11.81 4.14
CA LYS A 129 -17.67 -12.63 5.32
C LYS A 129 -16.93 -11.83 6.39
N GLN A 130 -17.69 -11.50 7.43
CA GLN A 130 -17.28 -10.76 8.62
C GLN A 130 -16.41 -11.65 9.51
N PHE A 131 -15.22 -11.18 9.90
CA PHE A 131 -14.35 -11.86 10.87
C PHE A 131 -14.41 -11.12 12.22
N SER A 132 -14.64 -11.85 13.31
CA SER A 132 -14.55 -11.34 14.68
C SER A 132 -13.17 -11.65 15.28
N PRO A 133 -12.59 -10.73 16.08
CA PRO A 133 -11.24 -10.89 16.60
C PRO A 133 -11.13 -12.09 17.53
N ALA A 134 -10.13 -12.95 17.29
CA ALA A 134 -9.68 -13.91 18.28
C ALA A 134 -9.04 -13.13 19.44
N SER A 135 -9.46 -13.43 20.67
CA SER A 135 -8.87 -12.91 21.89
C SER A 135 -7.40 -13.31 21.97
N SER A 136 -6.47 -12.37 21.74
CA SER A 136 -5.06 -12.59 22.06
C SER A 136 -4.89 -12.60 23.58
N SER A 137 -4.75 -13.80 24.15
CA SER A 137 -4.24 -13.96 25.50
C SER A 137 -2.78 -13.50 25.54
N SER A 138 -2.49 -12.55 26.41
CA SER A 138 -1.15 -12.11 26.79
C SER A 138 -0.24 -13.30 27.08
N THR A 139 0.99 -13.30 26.57
CA THR A 139 2.13 -13.80 27.35
C THR A 139 3.37 -13.00 26.95
N GLU A 140 3.95 -12.38 27.97
CA GLU A 140 5.20 -11.64 28.02
C GLU A 140 6.38 -12.52 27.58
N PHE A 141 7.33 -11.95 26.83
CA PHE A 141 8.73 -11.74 27.22
C PHE A 141 9.42 -10.85 26.17
#